data_AF-A0AAU4TK07-F1
#
_entry.id   AF-A0AAU4TK07-F1
#
_cell.length_a   1.000
_cell.length_b   1.000
_cell.length_c   1.000
_cell.angle_alpha   90.00
_cell.angle_beta   90.00
_cell.angle_gamma   90.00
#
_symmetry.space_group_name_H-M   'P 1'
#
loop_
_entity.id
_entity.type
_entity.pdbx_description
1 polymer ?
#
loop_
_entity_poly.entity_id
_entity_poly.type
_entity_poly.pdbx_seq_one_letter_code
_entity_poly.pdbx_strand_id
1 'polypeptide(L)'
;MQRFTEFDFGVPWVMSFFHQDWSYEADTAAELVARRLPDGAGEYALGVRRDARTLLDRLPAQTLEVLWTAGSQYGPAFRQTTGAEWTRTVVDVCDTWLSARTEVPPPLTGADTEDGLAHRDEVVAEIERMGFLTAEVRRALVDCARECTPDLALRVLLRVVEYTAGASLSEEQYKRLEGLGSALHYGEFVVQNVEFLVSDD
;
A
#
# COMPACT_ATOMS: atom_id res chain seq x y z
N MET A 1 -10.31 -9.37 15.91
CA MET A 1 -10.76 -10.00 14.67
C MET A 1 -9.66 -9.75 13.64
N GLN A 2 -9.26 -10.75 12.86
CA GLN A 2 -8.14 -10.62 11.93
C GLN A 2 -8.63 -10.16 10.56
N ARG A 3 -7.73 -9.56 9.78
CA ARG A 3 -7.96 -9.23 8.37
C ARG A 3 -8.14 -10.51 7.55
N PHE A 4 -8.68 -10.39 6.34
CA PHE A 4 -8.86 -11.53 5.43
C PHE A 4 -7.54 -12.22 5.00
N THR A 5 -6.39 -11.62 5.25
CA THR A 5 -5.07 -12.16 4.91
C THR A 5 -4.03 -11.85 5.97
N GLU A 6 -3.00 -12.70 6.03
CA GLU A 6 -1.81 -12.49 6.85
C GLU A 6 -0.72 -11.68 6.13
N PHE A 7 -0.86 -11.49 4.81
CA PHE A 7 0.11 -10.87 3.91
C PHE A 7 -0.29 -9.44 3.52
N ASP A 8 0.58 -8.78 2.73
CA ASP A 8 0.26 -7.50 2.11
C ASP A 8 -1.03 -7.57 1.27
N PHE A 9 -1.79 -6.48 1.32
CA PHE A 9 -3.02 -6.33 0.54
C PHE A 9 -3.23 -4.88 0.13
N GLY A 10 -4.19 -4.67 -0.77
CA GLY A 10 -4.59 -3.34 -1.20
C GLY A 10 -3.56 -2.67 -2.11
N VAL A 11 -3.50 -1.33 -2.08
CA VAL A 11 -2.58 -0.58 -2.96
C VAL A 11 -1.10 -0.94 -2.74
N PRO A 12 -0.59 -1.10 -1.50
CA PRO A 12 0.79 -1.54 -1.26
C PRO A 12 1.13 -2.89 -1.92
N TRP A 13 0.18 -3.83 -1.94
CA TRP A 13 0.35 -5.08 -2.68
C TRP A 13 0.43 -4.85 -4.19
N VAL A 14 -0.38 -3.94 -4.77
CA VAL A 14 -0.26 -3.57 -6.19
C VAL A 14 1.08 -2.90 -6.51
N MET A 15 1.57 -2.04 -5.62
CA MET A 15 2.90 -1.44 -5.76
C MET A 15 3.99 -2.52 -5.90
N SER A 16 3.76 -3.72 -5.33
CA SER A 16 4.69 -4.83 -5.42
C SER A 16 4.87 -5.51 -6.75
N PHE A 17 3.93 -5.31 -7.66
CA PHE A 17 4.04 -5.92 -8.98
C PHE A 17 5.11 -5.24 -9.83
N PHE A 18 5.49 -4.01 -9.52
CA PHE A 18 6.40 -3.19 -10.31
C PHE A 18 7.87 -3.36 -9.91
N HIS A 19 8.35 -4.60 -9.90
CA HIS A 19 9.76 -4.96 -9.78
C HIS A 19 10.51 -4.84 -11.12
N GLN A 20 11.84 -4.93 -11.13
CA GLN A 20 12.69 -4.73 -12.32
C GLN A 20 12.28 -5.50 -13.60
N ASP A 21 11.63 -6.66 -13.42
CA ASP A 21 11.34 -7.60 -14.50
C ASP A 21 9.85 -7.64 -14.85
N TRP A 22 9.03 -6.75 -14.29
CA TRP A 22 7.57 -6.81 -14.44
C TRP A 22 7.13 -6.75 -15.91
N SER A 23 7.89 -6.05 -16.77
CA SER A 23 7.61 -5.92 -18.21
C SER A 23 7.71 -7.23 -19.00
N TYR A 24 8.31 -8.30 -18.42
CA TYR A 24 8.26 -9.64 -19.03
C TYR A 24 6.97 -10.39 -18.71
N GLU A 25 6.19 -9.91 -17.72
CA GLU A 25 4.95 -10.54 -17.28
C GLU A 25 3.70 -9.93 -17.92
N ALA A 26 3.76 -8.71 -18.44
CA ALA A 26 2.64 -8.03 -19.07
C ALA A 26 3.12 -6.91 -20.01
N ASP A 27 2.34 -6.64 -21.07
CA ASP A 27 2.66 -5.57 -22.03
C ASP A 27 2.33 -4.18 -21.48
N THR A 28 1.40 -4.11 -20.50
CA THR A 28 1.00 -2.86 -19.84
C THR A 28 0.90 -3.01 -18.33
N ALA A 29 1.06 -1.91 -17.61
CA ALA A 29 0.89 -1.87 -16.15
C ALA A 29 -0.53 -2.28 -15.72
N ALA A 30 -1.56 -1.89 -16.46
CA ALA A 30 -2.95 -2.26 -16.18
C ALA A 30 -3.18 -3.78 -16.35
N GLU A 31 -2.60 -4.37 -17.39
CA GLU A 31 -2.64 -5.81 -17.62
C GLU A 31 -1.92 -6.58 -16.51
N LEU A 32 -0.77 -6.09 -16.03
CA LEU A 32 -0.07 -6.69 -14.90
C LEU A 32 -0.97 -6.78 -13.67
N VAL A 33 -1.62 -5.68 -13.30
CA VAL A 33 -2.56 -5.66 -12.16
C VAL A 33 -3.70 -6.66 -12.39
N ALA A 34 -4.30 -6.68 -13.58
CA ALA A 34 -5.38 -7.61 -13.90
C ALA A 34 -4.95 -9.09 -13.81
N ARG A 35 -3.75 -9.43 -14.29
CA ARG A 35 -3.20 -10.80 -14.26
C ARG A 35 -2.88 -11.27 -12.84
N ARG A 36 -2.51 -10.36 -11.93
CA ARG A 36 -2.14 -10.67 -10.54
C ARG A 36 -3.34 -10.75 -9.59
N LEU A 37 -4.54 -10.33 -10.00
CA LEU A 37 -5.76 -10.49 -9.20
C LEU A 37 -6.16 -11.99 -9.12
N PRO A 38 -6.21 -12.58 -7.91
CA PRO A 38 -6.38 -14.03 -7.74
C PRO A 38 -7.80 -14.49 -8.07
N ASP A 39 -7.92 -15.57 -8.84
CA ASP A 39 -9.20 -16.27 -9.02
C ASP A 39 -9.69 -16.81 -7.67
N GLY A 40 -10.93 -16.46 -7.30
CA GLY A 40 -11.57 -16.97 -6.08
C GLY A 40 -11.25 -16.23 -4.78
N ALA A 41 -10.50 -15.12 -4.81
CA ALA A 41 -10.25 -14.29 -3.61
C ALA A 41 -10.59 -12.81 -3.88
N GLY A 42 -11.90 -12.54 -3.96
CA GLY A 42 -12.43 -11.22 -4.31
C GLY A 42 -12.13 -10.13 -3.27
N GLU A 43 -11.81 -10.52 -2.04
CA GLU A 43 -11.36 -9.63 -0.96
C GLU A 43 -10.12 -8.83 -1.34
N TYR A 44 -9.18 -9.42 -2.10
CA TYR A 44 -8.01 -8.69 -2.62
C TYR A 44 -8.43 -7.58 -3.58
N ALA A 45 -9.28 -7.90 -4.56
CA ALA A 45 -9.79 -6.90 -5.51
C ALA A 45 -10.60 -5.80 -4.81
N LEU A 46 -11.40 -6.17 -3.79
CA LEU A 46 -12.14 -5.22 -2.96
C LEU A 46 -11.20 -4.32 -2.14
N GLY A 47 -10.16 -4.87 -1.54
CA GLY A 47 -9.16 -4.14 -0.77
C GLY A 47 -8.38 -3.14 -1.63
N VAL A 48 -7.90 -3.58 -2.80
CA VAL A 48 -7.23 -2.70 -3.78
C VAL A 48 -8.16 -1.58 -4.20
N ARG A 49 -9.40 -1.90 -4.57
CA ARG A 49 -10.39 -0.90 -4.98
C ARG A 49 -10.68 0.11 -3.89
N ARG A 50 -10.83 -0.33 -2.64
CA ARG A 50 -11.10 0.55 -1.48
C ARG A 50 -9.95 1.52 -1.26
N ASP A 51 -8.72 1.01 -1.22
CA ASP A 51 -7.53 1.83 -1.02
C ASP A 51 -7.36 2.83 -2.17
N ALA A 52 -7.43 2.36 -3.42
CA ALA A 52 -7.23 3.21 -4.59
C ALA A 52 -8.29 4.31 -4.70
N ARG A 53 -9.56 4.02 -4.38
CA ARG A 53 -10.61 5.05 -4.31
C ARG A 53 -10.33 6.06 -3.20
N THR A 54 -9.97 5.59 -2.00
CA THR A 54 -9.61 6.47 -0.88
C THR A 54 -8.48 7.43 -1.26
N LEU A 55 -7.42 6.92 -1.88
CA LEU A 55 -6.30 7.75 -2.37
C LEU A 55 -6.75 8.75 -3.43
N LEU A 56 -7.49 8.28 -4.45
CA LEU A 56 -7.94 9.10 -5.57
C LEU A 56 -8.87 10.24 -5.14
N ASP A 57 -9.74 9.98 -4.17
CA ASP A 57 -10.74 10.95 -3.69
C ASP A 57 -10.14 12.02 -2.76
N ARG A 58 -9.00 11.73 -2.13
CA ARG A 58 -8.47 12.54 -1.01
C ARG A 58 -7.12 13.18 -1.26
N LEU A 59 -6.31 12.68 -2.19
CA LEU A 59 -4.98 13.19 -2.45
C LEU A 59 -4.87 13.82 -3.84
N PRO A 60 -4.07 14.90 -3.99
CA PRO A 60 -3.78 15.47 -5.29
C PRO A 60 -2.90 14.53 -6.13
N ALA A 61 -2.97 14.67 -7.45
CA ALA A 61 -2.24 13.82 -8.40
C ALA A 61 -0.74 13.75 -8.11
N GLN A 62 -0.11 14.86 -7.72
CA GLN A 62 1.32 14.90 -7.40
C GLN A 62 1.66 14.06 -6.16
N THR A 63 0.84 14.12 -5.11
CA THR A 63 1.05 13.28 -3.91
C THR A 63 0.90 11.80 -4.26
N LEU A 64 -0.04 11.45 -5.14
CA LEU A 64 -0.20 10.09 -5.64
C LEU A 64 1.05 9.63 -6.41
N GLU A 65 1.62 10.47 -7.28
CA GLU A 65 2.85 10.16 -8.02
C GLU A 65 4.02 9.85 -7.07
N VAL A 66 4.15 10.64 -6.00
CA VAL A 66 5.17 10.42 -4.96
C VAL A 66 4.97 9.07 -4.27
N LEU A 67 3.75 8.76 -3.82
CA LEU A 67 3.46 7.50 -3.12
C LEU A 67 3.70 6.28 -4.01
N TRP A 68 3.18 6.31 -5.24
CA TRP A 68 3.37 5.22 -6.20
C TRP A 68 4.84 5.04 -6.57
N THR A 69 5.57 6.12 -6.81
CA THR A 69 7.00 6.06 -7.12
C THR A 69 7.80 5.51 -5.94
N ALA A 70 7.50 5.94 -4.72
CA ALA A 70 8.24 5.52 -3.54
C ALA A 70 7.95 4.06 -3.14
N GLY A 71 6.72 3.59 -3.33
CA GLY A 71 6.32 2.22 -2.98
C GLY A 71 6.64 1.17 -4.05
N SER A 72 7.13 1.58 -5.23
CA SER A 72 7.45 0.68 -6.34
C SER A 72 8.91 0.81 -6.76
N GLN A 73 9.50 -0.28 -7.25
CA GLN A 73 10.89 -0.27 -7.67
C GLN A 73 11.06 0.47 -9.02
N TYR A 74 10.14 0.24 -9.97
CA TYR A 74 10.18 0.86 -11.31
C TYR A 74 8.87 1.57 -11.70
N GLY A 75 7.81 1.41 -10.91
CA GLY A 75 6.50 2.03 -11.10
C GLY A 75 5.81 1.77 -12.44
N PRO A 76 4.60 2.32 -12.63
CA PRO A 76 3.83 2.22 -13.87
C PRO A 76 4.30 3.20 -14.97
N ALA A 77 5.50 3.79 -14.84
CA ALA A 77 6.07 4.80 -15.74
C ALA A 77 5.22 6.08 -15.93
N PHE A 78 5.21 6.99 -14.93
CA PHE A 78 4.53 8.31 -14.94
C PHE A 78 4.96 9.30 -16.06
N ARG A 79 5.83 8.90 -16.99
CA ARG A 79 6.08 9.68 -18.21
C ARG A 79 4.87 9.72 -19.16
N GLN A 80 3.91 8.81 -18.98
CA GLN A 80 2.76 8.63 -19.88
C GLN A 80 1.40 8.76 -19.17
N THR A 81 1.39 9.00 -17.85
CA THR A 81 0.18 9.06 -17.01
C THR A 81 0.44 9.91 -15.77
N THR A 82 -0.59 10.50 -15.19
CA THR A 82 -0.53 11.17 -13.88
C THR A 82 -0.84 10.20 -12.73
N GLY A 83 -0.50 10.57 -11.50
CA GLY A 83 -0.85 9.77 -10.32
C GLY A 83 -2.35 9.51 -10.18
N ALA A 84 -3.18 10.51 -10.52
CA ALA A 84 -4.63 10.38 -10.49
C ALA A 84 -5.17 9.47 -11.60
N GLU A 85 -4.63 9.57 -12.82
CA GLU A 85 -5.01 8.70 -13.93
C GLU A 85 -4.63 7.24 -13.66
N TRP A 86 -3.40 7.01 -13.19
CA TRP A 86 -2.96 5.67 -12.81
C TRP A 86 -3.81 5.08 -11.67
N THR A 87 -4.06 5.85 -10.62
CA THR A 87 -4.88 5.37 -9.49
C THR A 87 -6.31 5.04 -9.94
N ARG A 88 -6.87 5.84 -10.86
CA ARG A 88 -8.16 5.52 -11.51
C ARG A 88 -8.09 4.24 -12.33
N THR A 89 -7.03 4.02 -13.11
CA THR A 89 -6.83 2.76 -13.85
C THR A 89 -6.84 1.55 -12.92
N VAL A 90 -6.21 1.64 -11.75
CA VAL A 90 -6.24 0.55 -10.75
C VAL A 90 -7.69 0.28 -10.26
N VAL A 91 -8.48 1.33 -10.00
CA VAL A 91 -9.90 1.19 -9.66
C VAL A 91 -10.68 0.51 -10.78
N ASP A 92 -10.49 0.96 -12.03
CA ASP A 92 -11.20 0.45 -13.20
C ASP A 92 -10.86 -1.03 -13.48
N VAL A 93 -9.60 -1.43 -13.27
CA VAL A 93 -9.16 -2.84 -13.37
C VAL A 93 -9.87 -3.69 -12.32
N CYS A 94 -9.94 -3.25 -11.07
CA CYS A 94 -10.66 -3.99 -10.02
C CYS A 94 -12.17 -4.05 -10.29
N ASP A 95 -12.79 -2.95 -10.74
CA ASP A 95 -14.22 -2.93 -11.08
C ASP A 95 -14.54 -3.87 -12.26
N THR A 96 -13.70 -3.85 -13.30
CA THR A 96 -13.82 -4.76 -14.44
C THR A 96 -13.70 -6.22 -13.98
N TRP A 97 -12.66 -6.53 -13.19
CA TRP A 97 -12.42 -7.88 -12.68
C TRP A 97 -13.59 -8.38 -11.82
N LEU A 98 -14.09 -7.56 -10.89
CA LEU A 98 -15.22 -7.88 -10.01
C LEU A 98 -16.52 -8.09 -10.80
N SER A 99 -16.77 -7.27 -11.83
CA SER A 99 -17.97 -7.39 -12.67
C SER A 99 -18.00 -8.66 -13.53
N ALA A 100 -16.81 -9.21 -13.85
CA ALA A 100 -16.65 -10.42 -14.65
C ALA A 100 -16.77 -11.71 -13.82
N ARG A 101 -17.13 -11.64 -12.53
CA ARG A 101 -17.32 -12.82 -11.66
C ARG A 101 -18.77 -13.28 -11.71
N THR A 102 -18.94 -14.60 -11.81
CA THR A 102 -20.28 -15.24 -11.75
C THR A 102 -20.89 -15.11 -10.35
N GLU A 103 -20.05 -15.18 -9.32
CA GLU A 103 -20.43 -15.01 -7.92
C GLU A 103 -19.94 -13.67 -7.40
N VAL A 104 -20.82 -12.93 -6.71
CA VAL A 104 -20.48 -11.66 -6.10
C VAL A 104 -19.65 -11.95 -4.84
N PRO A 105 -18.41 -11.44 -4.74
CA PRO A 105 -17.61 -11.62 -3.53
C PRO A 105 -18.31 -11.02 -2.31
N PRO A 106 -18.18 -11.63 -1.12
CA PRO A 106 -18.70 -11.04 0.10
C PRO A 106 -18.06 -9.66 0.34
N PRO A 107 -18.80 -8.70 0.93
CA PRO A 107 -18.22 -7.40 1.25
C PRO A 107 -17.13 -7.56 2.32
N LEU A 108 -16.15 -6.64 2.30
CA LEU A 108 -15.20 -6.49 3.40
C LEU A 108 -15.95 -6.14 4.69
N THR A 109 -15.54 -6.71 5.82
CA THR A 109 -16.21 -6.45 7.11
C THR A 109 -15.23 -6.29 8.26
N GLY A 110 -15.65 -5.53 9.28
CA GLY A 110 -14.93 -5.39 10.54
C GLY A 110 -13.49 -4.92 10.38
N ALA A 111 -12.50 -5.75 10.77
CA ALA A 111 -11.09 -5.38 10.67
C ALA A 111 -10.74 -4.96 9.23
N ASP A 112 -11.28 -5.62 8.20
CA ASP A 112 -11.02 -5.28 6.79
C ASP A 112 -11.52 -3.89 6.38
N THR A 113 -12.40 -3.30 7.18
CA THR A 113 -12.98 -1.95 6.99
C THR A 113 -12.41 -0.92 7.98
N GLU A 114 -11.45 -1.30 8.82
CA GLU A 114 -10.86 -0.39 9.79
C GLU A 114 -9.91 0.61 9.11
N ASP A 115 -10.04 1.89 9.49
CA ASP A 115 -9.22 2.99 8.99
C ASP A 115 -8.05 3.32 9.92
N GLY A 116 -8.07 2.84 11.17
CA GLY A 116 -7.00 3.12 12.13
C GLY A 116 -6.98 4.55 12.68
N LEU A 117 -8.11 5.28 12.63
CA LEU A 117 -8.18 6.70 13.03
C LEU A 117 -7.72 6.96 14.47
N ALA A 118 -7.91 5.99 15.37
CA ALA A 118 -7.46 6.07 16.76
C ALA A 118 -5.93 6.11 16.91
N HIS A 119 -5.20 5.67 15.88
CA HIS A 119 -3.73 5.58 15.86
C HIS A 119 -3.07 6.60 14.92
N ARG A 120 -3.83 7.62 14.49
CA ARG A 120 -3.35 8.61 13.52
C ARG A 120 -2.07 9.30 13.98
N ASP A 121 -2.04 9.76 15.22
CA ASP A 121 -0.92 10.54 15.73
C ASP A 121 0.33 9.67 15.90
N GLU A 122 0.18 8.41 16.32
CA GLU A 122 1.28 7.47 16.41
C GLU A 122 1.83 7.08 15.04
N VAL A 123 0.96 6.85 14.04
CA VAL A 123 1.38 6.57 12.66
C VAL A 123 2.10 7.78 12.05
N VAL A 124 1.56 8.99 12.20
CA VAL A 124 2.21 10.22 11.72
C VAL A 124 3.56 10.41 12.40
N ALA A 125 3.64 10.21 13.72
CA ALA A 125 4.89 10.33 14.45
C ALA A 125 5.93 9.30 13.97
N GLU A 126 5.52 8.06 13.66
CA GLU A 126 6.44 7.06 13.15
C GLU A 126 6.92 7.39 11.73
N ILE A 127 6.03 7.83 10.83
CA ILE A 127 6.43 8.35 9.51
C ILE A 127 7.44 9.48 9.65
N GLU A 128 7.21 10.42 10.57
CA GLU A 128 8.10 11.56 10.79
C GLU A 128 9.48 11.15 11.32
N ARG A 129 9.59 10.00 12.02
CA ARG A 129 10.87 9.45 12.50
C ARG A 129 11.70 8.77 11.42
N MET A 130 11.14 8.52 10.24
CA MET A 130 11.84 7.83 9.15
C MET A 130 12.85 8.75 8.46
N GLY A 131 13.94 9.05 9.16
CA GLY A 131 14.99 9.99 8.80
C GLY A 131 15.60 9.77 7.40
N PHE A 132 15.66 8.52 6.97
CA PHE A 132 16.20 8.12 5.67
C PHE A 132 15.25 8.39 4.48
N LEU A 133 13.95 8.64 4.73
CA LEU A 133 13.02 9.03 3.67
C LEU A 133 13.21 10.50 3.30
N THR A 134 13.08 10.80 2.00
CA THR A 134 13.08 12.18 1.52
C THR A 134 11.92 12.97 2.14
N ALA A 135 12.08 14.29 2.26
CA ALA A 135 11.04 15.15 2.82
C ALA A 135 9.73 15.08 2.02
N GLU A 136 9.82 14.89 0.70
CA GLU A 136 8.68 14.75 -0.19
C GLU A 136 7.88 13.47 0.09
N VAL A 137 8.56 12.32 0.18
CA VAL A 137 7.92 11.03 0.48
C VAL A 137 7.29 11.04 1.87
N ARG A 138 8.02 11.57 2.87
CA ARG A 138 7.51 11.69 4.24
C ARG A 138 6.25 12.55 4.30
N ARG A 139 6.26 13.71 3.63
CA ARG A 139 5.08 14.57 3.53
C ARG A 139 3.91 13.86 2.87
N ALA A 140 4.14 13.15 1.76
CA ALA A 140 3.09 12.41 1.07
C ALA A 140 2.46 11.30 1.95
N LEU A 141 3.29 10.60 2.73
CA LEU A 141 2.82 9.61 3.71
C LEU A 141 2.02 10.25 4.85
N VAL A 142 2.46 11.40 5.37
CA VAL A 142 1.71 12.15 6.40
C VAL A 142 0.38 12.66 5.85
N ASP A 143 0.36 13.18 4.62
CA ASP A 143 -0.87 13.60 3.94
C ASP A 143 -1.81 12.40 3.76
N CYS A 144 -1.29 11.21 3.41
CA CYS A 144 -2.06 9.98 3.37
C CYS A 144 -2.63 9.62 4.75
N ALA A 145 -1.86 9.69 5.83
CA ALA A 145 -2.35 9.36 7.17
C ALA A 145 -3.45 10.32 7.68
N ARG A 146 -3.38 11.59 7.26
CA ARG A 146 -4.31 12.64 7.69
C ARG A 146 -5.58 12.69 6.86
N GLU A 147 -5.46 12.64 5.54
CA GLU A 147 -6.55 12.86 4.59
C GLU A 147 -7.23 11.57 4.12
N CYS A 148 -6.47 10.46 4.08
CA CYS A 148 -6.95 9.12 3.80
C CYS A 148 -7.15 8.35 5.12
N THR A 149 -6.30 7.36 5.39
CA THR A 149 -6.39 6.50 6.58
C THR A 149 -4.99 6.23 7.13
N PRO A 150 -4.80 6.24 8.47
CA PRO A 150 -3.57 5.81 9.11
C PRO A 150 -3.19 4.36 8.73
N ASP A 151 -4.18 3.48 8.61
CA ASP A 151 -4.01 2.11 8.13
C ASP A 151 -3.29 2.05 6.77
N LEU A 152 -3.83 2.73 5.75
CA LEU A 152 -3.22 2.72 4.43
C LEU A 152 -1.85 3.39 4.43
N ALA A 153 -1.70 4.50 5.15
CA ALA A 153 -0.43 5.21 5.23
C ALA A 153 0.68 4.35 5.84
N LEU A 154 0.37 3.56 6.87
CA LEU A 154 1.35 2.65 7.47
C LEU A 154 1.70 1.49 6.53
N ARG A 155 0.74 0.88 5.84
CA ARG A 155 1.05 -0.18 4.85
C ARG A 155 1.88 0.36 3.68
N VAL A 156 1.59 1.59 3.20
CA VAL A 156 2.43 2.25 2.19
C VAL A 156 3.80 2.59 2.75
N LEU A 157 3.93 3.01 4.01
CA LEU A 157 5.22 3.24 4.64
C LEU A 157 6.08 1.98 4.65
N LEU A 158 5.56 0.85 5.12
CA LEU A 158 6.29 -0.42 5.16
C LEU A 158 6.81 -0.79 3.76
N ARG A 159 5.95 -0.62 2.76
CA ARG A 159 6.31 -0.82 1.35
C ARG A 159 7.42 0.11 0.87
N VAL A 160 7.34 1.40 1.19
CA VAL A 160 8.37 2.39 0.84
C VAL A 160 9.71 2.06 1.50
N VAL A 161 9.69 1.65 2.76
CA VAL A 161 10.89 1.28 3.53
C VAL A 161 11.61 0.09 2.86
N GLU A 162 10.86 -0.93 2.43
CA GLU A 162 11.39 -2.11 1.72
C GLU A 162 12.22 -1.76 0.47
N TYR A 163 11.84 -0.71 -0.27
CA TYR A 163 12.53 -0.30 -1.51
C TYR A 163 13.47 0.89 -1.36
N THR A 164 13.50 1.52 -0.20
CA THR A 164 14.39 2.67 0.00
C THR A 164 15.82 2.18 0.14
N ALA A 165 16.65 2.53 -0.83
CA ALA A 165 18.07 2.17 -0.83
C ALA A 165 18.77 2.69 0.43
N GLY A 166 19.43 1.79 1.17
CA GLY A 166 20.11 2.14 2.42
C GLY A 166 19.17 2.39 3.61
N ALA A 167 17.89 2.01 3.51
CA ALA A 167 17.02 1.97 4.67
C ALA A 167 17.60 1.05 5.75
N SER A 168 17.51 1.50 6.99
CA SER A 168 17.89 0.75 8.17
C SER A 168 16.94 1.15 9.29
N LEU A 169 16.45 0.15 10.02
CA LEU A 169 15.58 0.31 11.16
C LEU A 169 16.35 -0.06 12.43
N SER A 170 16.19 0.71 13.49
CA SER A 170 16.57 0.24 14.82
C SER A 170 15.57 -0.78 15.34
N GLU A 171 15.99 -1.62 16.29
CA GLU A 171 15.07 -2.54 16.97
C GLU A 171 13.86 -1.81 17.58
N GLU A 172 14.07 -0.62 18.15
CA GLU A 172 12.99 0.16 18.74
C GLU A 172 12.00 0.67 17.69
N GLN A 173 12.47 1.04 16.49
CA GLN A 173 11.60 1.39 15.38
C GLN A 173 10.77 0.18 14.95
N TYR A 174 11.41 -0.97 14.76
CA TYR A 174 10.72 -2.19 14.38
C TYR A 174 9.65 -2.60 15.40
N LYS A 175 9.98 -2.61 16.70
CA LYS A 175 9.01 -2.88 17.79
C LYS A 175 7.80 -1.93 17.78
N ARG A 176 8.00 -0.66 17.42
CA ARG A 176 6.88 0.30 17.28
C ARG A 176 6.03 -0.01 16.05
N LEU A 177 6.64 -0.38 14.93
CA LEU A 177 5.92 -0.83 13.74
C LEU A 177 5.10 -2.10 14.03
N GLU A 178 5.65 -3.06 14.77
CA GLU A 178 4.91 -4.26 15.22
C GLU A 178 3.73 -3.90 16.12
N GLY A 179 3.94 -2.99 17.08
CA GLY A 179 2.88 -2.49 17.94
C GLY A 179 1.74 -1.82 17.17
N LEU A 180 2.08 -0.97 16.20
CA LEU A 180 1.11 -0.33 15.30
C LEU A 180 0.41 -1.35 14.41
N GLY A 181 1.14 -2.31 13.82
CA GLY A 181 0.57 -3.36 13.00
C GLY A 181 -0.43 -4.22 13.76
N SER A 182 -0.10 -4.61 15.00
CA SER A 182 -0.99 -5.34 15.90
C SER A 182 -2.26 -4.53 16.23
N ALA A 183 -2.10 -3.25 16.54
CA ALA A 183 -3.22 -2.34 16.83
C ALA A 183 -4.14 -2.14 15.61
N LEU A 184 -3.59 -2.21 14.39
CA LEU A 184 -4.32 -2.11 13.12
C LEU A 184 -4.75 -3.48 12.57
N HIS A 185 -4.59 -4.54 13.36
CA HIS A 185 -4.99 -5.91 13.05
C HIS A 185 -4.28 -6.52 11.83
N TYR A 186 -3.06 -6.10 11.54
CA TYR A 186 -2.26 -6.70 10.48
C TYR A 186 -1.95 -8.16 10.76
N GLY A 187 -1.80 -8.90 9.67
CA GLY A 187 -1.24 -10.23 9.67
C GLY A 187 0.23 -10.26 10.10
N GLU A 188 0.70 -11.46 10.42
CA GLU A 188 2.10 -11.73 10.79
C GLU A 188 3.10 -11.15 9.79
N PHE A 189 2.81 -11.28 8.49
CA PHE A 189 3.81 -11.02 7.45
C PHE A 189 3.87 -9.57 6.97
N VAL A 190 2.91 -8.71 7.36
CA VAL A 190 2.86 -7.32 6.86
C VAL A 190 4.03 -6.49 7.41
N VAL A 191 4.27 -6.55 8.73
CA VAL A 191 5.41 -5.84 9.34
C VAL A 191 6.70 -6.62 9.16
N GLN A 192 6.63 -7.96 9.16
CA GLN A 192 7.80 -8.82 9.00
C GLN A 192 8.54 -8.58 7.67
N ASN A 193 7.85 -8.09 6.64
CA ASN A 193 8.45 -7.71 5.37
C ASN A 193 9.59 -6.68 5.49
N VAL A 194 9.73 -5.96 6.60
CA VAL A 194 10.86 -5.03 6.84
C VAL A 194 11.81 -5.49 7.96
N GLU A 195 11.61 -6.69 8.53
CA GLU A 195 12.46 -7.23 9.61
C GLU A 195 13.93 -7.36 9.17
N PHE A 196 14.17 -7.71 7.91
CA PHE A 196 15.53 -7.85 7.37
C PHE A 196 16.33 -6.53 7.30
N LEU A 197 15.65 -5.39 7.50
CA LEU A 197 16.28 -4.06 7.55
C LEU A 197 16.67 -3.64 8.97
N VAL A 198 16.35 -4.45 9.98
CA VAL A 198 16.78 -4.21 11.35
C VAL A 198 18.27 -4.44 11.44
N SER A 199 19.01 -3.39 11.79
CA SER A 199 20.46 -3.47 12.01
C SER A 199 20.71 -3.65 13.50
N ASP A 200 21.54 -4.63 13.86
CA ASP A 200 22.14 -4.71 15.19
C ASP A 200 23.12 -3.52 15.32
N ASP A 201 22.89 -2.63 16.28
CA ASP A 201 23.82 -1.53 16.62
C ASP A 201 25.24 -2.04 17.00
#